data_AF-A0AAD7XSW3-F1
#
_entry.id   AF-A0AAD7XSW3-F1
#
_cell.length_a   1.000
_cell.length_b   1.000
_cell.length_c   1.000
_cell.angle_alpha   90.00
_cell.angle_beta   90.00
_cell.angle_gamma   90.00
#
_symmetry.space_group_name_H-M   'P 1'
#
loop_
_entity.id
_entity.type
_entity.pdbx_description
1 polymer ?
#
loop_
_entity_poly.entity_id
_entity_poly.type
_entity_poly.pdbx_seq_one_letter_code
_entity_poly.pdbx_strand_id
1 'polypeptide(L)'
;MGARRRRPVFCSRRGFGRKGERLAAIALRVSYPPVLVARLVLEAVVDVPKKAVGDLVRNPEKILDARLRADPRPRDRCEVIECIDTDEHYAPRHDAARHDIGIEYELILRDRLEAIDIPYEHEDQLRIRGFAKTPDVLLTIPIGFLPAESNARRELSVVNWIDSKAMFGAPAVYHNEHRQQLLAYVNRLGAGAVVYWFGFANELQDVDRDILLLSRWPDPGTLFWPDATPVV
;
A
#
# COMPACT_ATOMS: atom_id res chain seq x y z
N MET A 1 -39.65 -1.24 -4.04
CA MET A 1 -39.04 -2.18 -3.07
C MET A 1 -37.68 -1.64 -2.63
N GLY A 2 -37.65 -0.83 -1.57
CA GLY A 2 -36.40 -0.28 -1.02
C GLY A 2 -35.87 -1.19 0.07
N ALA A 3 -34.74 -1.86 -0.19
CA ALA A 3 -34.07 -2.70 0.80
C ALA A 3 -33.60 -1.84 1.98
N ARG A 4 -34.30 -1.93 3.11
CA ARG A 4 -33.82 -1.41 4.39
C ARG A 4 -32.55 -2.18 4.75
N ARG A 5 -31.39 -1.55 4.59
CA ARG A 5 -30.14 -2.03 5.18
C ARG A 5 -30.37 -2.16 6.69
N ARG A 6 -30.43 -3.40 7.19
CA ARG A 6 -30.46 -3.65 8.63
C ARG A 6 -29.18 -3.06 9.22
N ARG A 7 -29.31 -2.00 10.01
CA ARG A 7 -28.21 -1.46 10.81
C ARG A 7 -27.73 -2.60 11.73
N PRO A 8 -26.43 -2.90 11.80
CA PRO A 8 -25.93 -3.85 12.79
C PRO A 8 -26.34 -3.35 14.18
N VAL A 9 -26.78 -4.28 15.03
CA VAL A 9 -27.36 -4.07 16.37
C VAL A 9 -26.37 -3.44 17.38
N PHE A 10 -25.19 -3.03 16.92
CA PHE A 10 -24.12 -2.50 17.74
C PHE A 10 -24.30 -1.04 18.16
N CYS A 11 -25.19 -0.28 17.50
CA CYS A 11 -25.38 1.15 17.76
C CYS A 11 -26.82 1.43 18.21
N SER A 12 -27.16 0.98 19.42
CA SER A 12 -28.18 1.67 20.21
C SER A 12 -27.48 2.80 20.96
N ARG A 13 -28.17 3.88 21.30
CA ARG A 13 -27.65 5.07 22.04
C ARG A 13 -27.06 4.79 23.44
N ARG A 14 -26.73 3.52 23.75
CA ARG A 14 -26.04 3.06 24.95
C ARG A 14 -24.64 2.61 24.53
N GLY A 15 -23.62 3.17 25.16
CA GLY A 15 -22.23 3.12 24.72
C GLY A 15 -21.67 1.73 24.37
N PHE A 16 -20.56 1.76 23.63
CA PHE A 16 -19.82 0.59 23.16
C PHE A 16 -18.97 -0.03 24.28
N GLY A 17 -18.92 -1.36 24.34
CA GLY A 17 -18.21 -2.14 25.35
C GLY A 17 -18.99 -2.36 26.65
N ARG A 18 -18.33 -2.96 27.65
CA ARG A 18 -18.84 -2.98 29.03
C ARG A 18 -18.90 -1.53 29.56
N LYS A 19 -19.73 -1.27 30.58
CA LYS A 19 -19.89 0.10 31.12
C LYS A 19 -18.53 0.65 31.56
N GLY A 20 -18.05 1.72 30.90
CA GLY A 20 -16.76 2.34 31.17
C GLY A 20 -15.54 1.65 30.56
N GLU A 21 -15.73 0.64 29.71
CA GLU A 21 -14.64 -0.03 28.98
C GLU A 21 -14.07 0.91 27.90
N ARG A 22 -12.75 1.11 27.91
CA ARG A 22 -12.02 1.97 26.97
C ARG A 22 -11.74 1.24 25.65
N LEU A 23 -11.63 1.96 24.54
CA LEU A 23 -11.38 1.38 23.21
C LEU A 23 -10.16 0.44 23.17
N ALA A 24 -9.04 0.82 23.79
CA ALA A 24 -7.85 -0.02 23.84
C ALA A 24 -8.10 -1.36 24.59
N ALA A 25 -8.89 -1.33 25.67
CA ALA A 25 -9.28 -2.55 26.39
C ALA A 25 -10.25 -3.42 25.58
N ILE A 26 -11.16 -2.81 24.83
CA ILE A 26 -12.02 -3.53 23.88
C ILE A 26 -11.16 -4.23 22.84
N ALA A 27 -10.22 -3.51 22.23
CA ALA A 27 -9.30 -4.01 21.21
C ALA A 27 -8.50 -5.22 21.69
N LEU A 28 -7.92 -5.12 22.88
CA LEU A 28 -7.21 -6.24 23.52
C LEU A 28 -8.13 -7.45 23.73
N ARG A 29 -9.35 -7.22 24.24
CA ARG A 29 -10.31 -8.30 24.51
C ARG A 29 -10.78 -9.01 23.24
N VAL A 30 -10.88 -8.30 22.11
CA VAL A 30 -11.29 -8.88 20.82
C VAL A 30 -10.11 -9.31 19.96
N SER A 31 -8.88 -9.20 20.46
CA SER A 31 -7.65 -9.46 19.70
C SER A 31 -7.62 -8.76 18.34
N TYR A 32 -7.94 -7.46 18.35
CA TYR A 32 -8.01 -6.64 17.14
C TYR A 32 -7.21 -5.36 17.32
N PRO A 33 -6.59 -4.79 16.27
CA PRO A 33 -5.74 -3.60 16.42
C PRO A 33 -6.50 -2.40 17.00
N PRO A 34 -5.97 -1.73 18.04
CA PRO A 34 -6.64 -0.61 18.71
C PRO A 34 -7.11 0.50 17.77
N VAL A 35 -6.31 0.89 16.77
CA VAL A 35 -6.68 1.95 15.83
C VAL A 35 -7.80 1.51 14.90
N LEU A 36 -7.85 0.25 14.51
CA LEU A 36 -8.94 -0.27 13.68
C LEU A 36 -10.25 -0.35 14.47
N VAL A 37 -10.20 -0.73 15.75
CA VAL A 37 -11.37 -0.63 16.64
C VAL A 37 -11.83 0.83 16.75
N ALA A 38 -10.91 1.76 16.98
CA ALA A 38 -11.25 3.19 17.06
C ALA A 38 -11.89 3.69 15.77
N ARG A 39 -11.39 3.29 14.58
CA ARG A 39 -12.01 3.61 13.28
C ARG A 39 -13.43 3.07 13.17
N LEU A 40 -13.66 1.79 13.52
CA LEU A 40 -14.99 1.18 13.47
C LEU A 40 -15.99 1.89 14.39
N VAL A 41 -15.54 2.29 15.59
CA VAL A 41 -16.39 3.05 16.53
C VAL A 41 -16.64 4.46 16.00
N LEU A 42 -15.62 5.16 15.49
CA LEU A 42 -15.79 6.49 14.89
C LEU A 42 -16.77 6.45 13.71
N GLU A 43 -16.69 5.46 12.82
CA GLU A 43 -17.64 5.24 11.72
C GLU A 43 -19.07 5.00 12.21
N ALA A 44 -19.24 4.37 13.37
CA ALA A 44 -20.55 4.03 13.93
C ALA A 44 -21.18 5.15 14.78
N VAL A 45 -20.35 5.99 15.40
CA VAL A 45 -20.75 7.02 16.36
C VAL A 45 -20.84 8.39 15.71
N VAL A 46 -19.83 8.72 14.92
CA VAL A 46 -19.74 9.99 14.22
C VAL A 46 -20.36 9.75 12.85
N ASP A 47 -21.46 10.41 12.54
CA ASP A 47 -22.17 10.30 11.24
C ASP A 47 -21.38 11.02 10.13
N VAL A 48 -20.13 10.60 9.94
CA VAL A 48 -19.19 11.15 8.97
C VAL A 48 -18.92 10.13 7.87
N PRO A 49 -18.64 10.59 6.64
CA PRO A 49 -18.21 9.71 5.56
C PRO A 49 -16.95 8.94 5.95
N LYS A 50 -16.81 7.68 5.51
CA LYS A 50 -15.61 6.85 5.77
C LYS A 50 -14.29 7.56 5.49
N LYS A 51 -14.24 8.39 4.44
CA LYS A 51 -13.04 9.18 4.09
C LYS A 51 -12.65 10.16 5.21
N ALA A 52 -13.62 10.77 5.89
CA ALA A 52 -13.38 11.73 6.96
C ALA A 52 -12.91 11.06 8.27
N VAL A 53 -13.19 9.77 8.48
CA VAL A 53 -12.72 9.03 9.66
C VAL A 53 -11.20 8.92 9.68
N GLY A 54 -10.57 8.75 8.51
CA GLY A 54 -9.10 8.76 8.41
C GLY A 54 -8.50 10.08 8.90
N ASP A 55 -9.12 11.20 8.54
CA ASP A 55 -8.64 12.52 8.96
C ASP A 55 -8.85 12.75 10.45
N LEU A 56 -9.93 12.23 11.05
CA LEU A 56 -10.16 12.29 12.49
C LEU A 56 -9.15 11.45 13.29
N VAL A 57 -8.71 10.30 12.77
CA VAL A 57 -7.67 9.48 13.40
C VAL A 57 -6.30 10.17 13.30
N ARG A 58 -6.01 10.85 12.18
CA ARG A 58 -4.78 11.65 12.04
C ARG A 58 -4.80 12.93 12.88
N ASN A 59 -5.99 13.48 13.12
CA ASN A 59 -6.21 14.75 13.82
C ASN A 59 -7.25 14.54 14.96
N PRO A 60 -6.92 13.81 16.03
CA PRO A 60 -7.88 13.47 17.10
C PRO A 60 -8.49 14.69 17.80
N GLU A 61 -7.86 15.86 17.74
CA GLU A 61 -8.35 17.12 18.29
C GLU A 61 -9.62 17.65 17.60
N LYS A 62 -9.92 17.16 16.39
CA LYS A 62 -11.14 17.50 15.63
C LYS A 62 -12.35 16.69 16.08
N ILE A 63 -12.17 15.67 16.90
CA ILE A 63 -13.26 14.83 17.41
C ILE A 63 -14.08 15.64 18.42
N LEU A 64 -15.38 15.78 18.19
CA LEU A 64 -16.29 16.58 19.04
C LEU A 64 -16.95 15.77 20.17
N ASP A 65 -17.03 14.45 20.03
CA ASP A 65 -17.63 13.57 21.03
C ASP A 65 -16.78 13.58 22.31
N ALA A 66 -17.35 13.97 23.46
CA ALA A 66 -16.63 14.17 24.71
C ALA A 66 -16.10 12.88 25.38
N ARG A 67 -16.55 11.70 24.96
CA ARG A 67 -15.98 10.42 25.40
C ARG A 67 -14.77 10.06 24.55
N LEU A 68 -14.83 10.38 23.26
CA LEU A 68 -13.74 10.12 22.32
C LEU A 68 -12.69 11.24 22.34
N ARG A 69 -13.08 12.48 22.65
CA ARG A 69 -12.25 13.66 22.91
C ARG A 69 -11.82 13.63 24.38
N ALA A 70 -10.58 14.00 24.67
CA ALA A 70 -10.09 14.08 26.06
C ALA A 70 -11.01 14.98 26.90
N ASP A 71 -11.54 14.45 28.01
CA ASP A 71 -12.11 15.28 29.07
C ASP A 71 -10.94 15.96 29.81
N PRO A 72 -11.04 17.25 30.20
CA PRO A 72 -9.97 17.97 30.88
C PRO A 72 -9.53 17.38 32.24
N ARG A 73 -10.11 16.28 32.72
CA ARG A 73 -9.66 15.57 33.91
C ARG A 73 -8.38 14.73 33.64
N PRO A 74 -7.41 14.69 34.57
CA PRO A 74 -6.10 14.01 34.36
C PRO A 74 -6.15 12.50 34.04
N ARG A 75 -7.30 11.84 34.22
CA ARG A 75 -7.51 10.40 33.95
C ARG A 75 -8.09 10.12 32.55
N ASP A 76 -8.51 11.14 31.83
CA ASP A 76 -9.35 11.01 30.65
C ASP A 76 -8.56 11.34 29.37
N ARG A 77 -7.47 10.60 29.14
CA ARG A 77 -6.81 10.60 27.82
C ARG A 77 -7.84 10.25 26.76
N CYS A 78 -7.87 11.02 25.67
CA CYS A 78 -8.63 10.74 24.46
C CYS A 78 -8.47 9.25 24.09
N GLU A 79 -9.57 8.48 24.10
CA GLU A 79 -9.53 7.03 23.85
C GLU A 79 -8.93 6.72 22.47
N VAL A 80 -9.08 7.63 21.50
CA VAL A 80 -8.47 7.52 20.17
C VAL A 80 -6.97 7.73 20.22
N ILE A 81 -6.47 8.70 20.98
CA ILE A 81 -5.02 8.91 21.17
C ILE A 81 -4.40 7.68 21.87
N GLU A 82 -5.07 7.13 22.89
CA GLU A 82 -4.61 5.91 23.55
C GLU A 82 -4.51 4.73 22.57
N CYS A 83 -5.50 4.56 21.68
CA CYS A 83 -5.42 3.56 20.62
C CYS A 83 -4.25 3.82 19.67
N ILE A 84 -3.99 5.07 19.28
CA ILE A 84 -2.86 5.43 18.41
C ILE A 84 -1.52 5.14 19.08
N ASP A 85 -1.37 5.48 20.35
CA ASP A 85 -0.12 5.30 21.09
C ASP A 85 0.24 3.82 21.28
N THR A 86 -0.79 3.00 21.54
CA THR A 86 -0.66 1.57 21.85
C THR A 86 -0.65 0.64 20.64
N ASP A 87 -1.07 1.12 19.46
CA ASP A 87 -1.10 0.30 18.24
C ASP A 87 0.29 0.23 17.60
N GLU A 88 0.73 -1.00 17.35
CA GLU A 88 2.08 -1.32 16.83
C GLU A 88 2.14 -1.34 15.29
N HIS A 89 1.00 -1.28 14.59
CA HIS A 89 0.96 -1.64 13.15
C HIS A 89 0.08 -0.74 12.27
N TYR A 90 -0.97 -0.14 12.83
CA TYR A 90 -2.01 0.61 12.11
C TYR A 90 -2.13 2.07 12.57
N ALA A 91 -1.32 2.50 13.54
CA ALA A 91 -1.22 3.89 13.91
C ALA A 91 -0.75 4.75 12.71
N PRO A 92 -1.22 6.02 12.58
CA PRO A 92 -0.83 6.90 11.48
C PRO A 92 0.68 7.02 11.25
N ARG A 93 1.48 6.90 12.32
CA ARG A 93 2.96 6.89 12.25
C ARG A 93 3.51 5.74 11.39
N HIS A 94 2.87 4.58 11.39
CA HIS A 94 3.31 3.42 10.60
C HIS A 94 2.93 3.60 9.13
N ASP A 95 1.78 4.22 8.83
CA ASP A 95 1.42 4.56 7.45
C ASP A 95 2.38 5.60 6.86
N ALA A 96 2.76 6.62 7.65
CA ALA A 96 3.77 7.61 7.27
C ALA A 96 5.13 6.94 7.01
N ALA A 97 5.61 6.10 7.94
CA ALA A 97 6.87 5.38 7.77
C ALA A 97 6.86 4.48 6.52
N ARG A 98 5.76 3.77 6.23
CA ARG A 98 5.63 2.96 5.01
C ARG A 98 5.67 3.83 3.75
N HIS A 99 5.07 5.02 3.78
CA HIS A 99 5.12 5.96 2.67
C HIS A 99 6.54 6.47 2.43
N ASP A 100 7.25 6.88 3.49
CA ASP A 100 8.63 7.36 3.42
C ASP A 100 9.57 6.27 2.89
N ILE A 101 9.43 5.04 3.39
CA ILE A 101 10.16 3.86 2.88
C ILE A 101 9.82 3.61 1.39
N GLY A 102 8.56 3.77 0.99
CA GLY A 102 8.15 3.66 -0.41
C GLY A 102 8.90 4.64 -1.31
N ILE A 103 8.95 5.91 -0.92
CA ILE A 103 9.69 6.97 -1.64
C ILE A 103 11.18 6.63 -1.71
N GLU A 104 11.78 6.17 -0.61
CA GLU A 104 13.21 5.80 -0.57
C GLU A 104 13.53 4.70 -1.60
N TYR A 105 12.68 3.66 -1.69
CA TYR A 105 12.90 2.58 -2.65
C TYR A 105 12.60 2.97 -4.10
N GLU A 106 11.71 3.93 -4.35
CA GLU A 106 11.59 4.56 -5.68
C GLU A 106 12.85 5.35 -6.05
N LEU A 107 13.46 6.08 -5.12
CA LEU A 107 14.73 6.77 -5.35
C LEU A 107 15.86 5.77 -5.61
N ILE A 108 15.93 4.68 -4.84
CA ILE A 108 16.90 3.60 -5.11
C ILE A 108 16.69 3.02 -6.51
N LEU A 109 15.46 2.78 -6.95
CA LEU A 109 15.20 2.30 -8.32
C LEU A 109 15.75 3.28 -9.37
N ARG A 110 15.53 4.57 -9.18
CA ARG A 110 16.00 5.65 -10.06
C ARG A 110 17.51 5.69 -10.13
N ASP A 111 18.18 5.70 -8.98
CA ASP A 111 19.64 5.66 -8.88
C ASP A 111 20.22 4.43 -9.61
N ARG A 112 19.54 3.27 -9.52
CA ARG A 112 19.97 2.04 -10.20
C ARG A 112 19.82 2.11 -11.72
N LEU A 113 18.79 2.78 -12.22
CA LEU A 113 18.59 3.00 -13.66
C LEU A 113 19.60 4.02 -14.22
N GLU A 114 19.83 5.10 -13.47
CA GLU A 114 20.79 6.16 -13.83
C GLU A 114 22.23 5.65 -13.83
N ALA A 115 22.60 4.77 -12.89
CA ALA A 115 23.95 4.20 -12.81
C ALA A 115 24.36 3.37 -14.05
N ILE A 116 23.40 2.97 -14.89
CA ILE A 116 23.62 2.19 -16.12
C ILE A 116 22.98 2.87 -17.34
N ASP A 117 22.76 4.20 -17.26
CA ASP A 117 22.28 5.06 -18.35
C ASP A 117 21.00 4.58 -19.05
N ILE A 118 20.09 3.93 -18.31
CA ILE A 118 18.79 3.54 -18.85
C ILE A 118 17.89 4.78 -18.92
N PRO A 119 17.36 5.16 -20.10
CA PRO A 119 16.48 6.31 -20.22
C PRO A 119 15.03 5.97 -19.82
N TYR A 120 14.42 6.83 -19.00
CA TYR A 120 13.07 6.62 -18.47
C TYR A 120 12.33 7.93 -18.16
N GLU A 121 11.02 7.83 -17.98
CA GLU A 121 10.16 8.89 -17.47
C GLU A 121 9.62 8.52 -16.08
N HIS A 122 9.67 9.46 -15.15
CA HIS A 122 9.13 9.30 -13.80
C HIS A 122 7.63 9.56 -13.74
N GLU A 123 6.99 9.10 -12.67
CA GLU A 123 5.55 9.28 -12.43
C GLU A 123 5.07 10.73 -12.64
N ASP A 124 5.78 11.73 -12.12
CA ASP A 124 5.39 13.14 -12.23
C ASP A 124 5.34 13.63 -13.68
N GLN A 125 6.29 13.21 -14.51
CA GLN A 125 6.32 13.55 -15.93
C GLN A 125 5.14 12.92 -16.67
N LEU A 126 4.81 11.66 -16.35
CA LEU A 126 3.65 10.96 -16.90
C LEU A 126 2.32 11.64 -16.47
N ARG A 127 2.23 12.11 -15.22
CA ARG A 127 1.07 12.85 -14.73
C ARG A 127 0.88 14.17 -15.47
N ILE A 128 1.97 14.92 -15.72
CA ILE A 128 1.93 16.17 -16.52
C ILE A 128 1.43 15.89 -17.95
N ARG A 129 1.79 14.74 -18.52
CA ARG A 129 1.31 14.29 -19.84
C ARG A 129 -0.15 13.81 -19.85
N GLY A 130 -0.82 13.79 -18.70
CA GLY A 130 -2.25 13.43 -18.58
C GLY A 130 -2.54 11.96 -18.32
N PHE A 131 -1.53 11.16 -17.93
CA PHE A 131 -1.79 9.77 -17.53
C PHE A 131 -2.50 9.73 -16.17
N ALA A 132 -3.72 9.20 -16.14
CA ALA A 132 -4.51 9.08 -14.90
C ALA A 132 -4.00 7.99 -13.93
N LYS A 133 -3.27 7.00 -14.46
CA LYS A 133 -2.69 5.87 -13.75
C LYS A 133 -1.31 5.63 -14.34
N THR A 134 -0.29 5.69 -13.50
CA THR A 134 1.12 5.82 -13.88
C THR A 134 1.93 4.77 -13.13
N PRO A 135 2.81 4.01 -13.80
CA PRO A 135 3.87 3.28 -13.09
C PRO A 135 4.88 4.28 -12.52
N ASP A 136 5.71 3.83 -11.59
CA ASP A 136 6.76 4.69 -11.00
C ASP A 136 7.82 5.08 -12.04
N VAL A 137 8.09 4.15 -12.97
CA VAL A 137 9.03 4.31 -14.09
C VAL A 137 8.37 3.80 -15.38
N LEU A 138 8.34 4.64 -16.40
CA LEU A 138 8.11 4.23 -17.79
C LEU A 138 9.44 4.25 -18.54
N LEU A 139 9.86 3.12 -19.08
CA LEU A 139 11.12 3.05 -19.84
C LEU A 139 10.92 3.73 -21.20
N THR A 140 11.90 4.56 -21.60
CA THR A 140 11.89 5.18 -22.94
C THR A 140 12.14 4.12 -24.01
N ILE A 141 13.00 3.15 -23.68
CA ILE A 141 13.34 2.00 -24.52
C ILE A 141 13.06 0.74 -23.68
N PRO A 142 12.28 -0.24 -24.18
CA PRO A 142 12.04 -1.48 -23.44
C PRO A 142 13.34 -2.22 -23.14
N ILE A 143 13.39 -2.96 -22.03
CA ILE A 143 14.58 -3.70 -21.61
C ILE A 143 14.23 -5.16 -21.40
N GLY A 144 15.12 -6.04 -21.84
CA GLY A 144 15.06 -7.47 -21.60
C GLY A 144 15.69 -7.84 -20.26
N PHE A 145 14.97 -8.64 -19.48
CA PHE A 145 15.43 -9.18 -18.19
C PHE A 145 15.68 -10.67 -18.33
N LEU A 146 16.88 -11.11 -17.99
CA LEU A 146 17.22 -12.52 -17.87
C LEU A 146 17.22 -12.93 -16.39
N PRO A 147 16.35 -13.85 -15.93
CA PRO A 147 16.33 -14.27 -14.53
C PRO A 147 17.66 -14.91 -14.12
N ALA A 148 18.24 -14.44 -13.01
CA ALA A 148 19.60 -14.82 -12.62
C ALA A 148 19.75 -16.31 -12.30
N GLU A 149 18.94 -16.94 -11.43
CA GLU A 149 19.21 -18.34 -11.03
C GLU A 149 18.00 -19.22 -10.64
N SER A 150 16.79 -18.67 -10.59
CA SER A 150 15.56 -19.47 -10.53
C SER A 150 14.54 -18.69 -11.33
N ASN A 151 13.91 -19.28 -12.33
CA ASN A 151 12.54 -19.80 -12.30
C ASN A 151 12.31 -20.45 -13.68
N ALA A 152 11.23 -21.21 -13.89
CA ALA A 152 11.01 -22.06 -15.06
C ALA A 152 11.09 -21.39 -16.46
N ARG A 153 11.22 -20.06 -16.55
CA ARG A 153 11.47 -19.30 -17.78
C ARG A 153 12.96 -19.06 -18.00
N ARG A 154 13.53 -19.75 -18.99
CA ARG A 154 14.84 -19.44 -19.59
C ARG A 154 14.77 -18.32 -20.65
N GLU A 155 13.63 -17.65 -20.77
CA GLU A 155 13.36 -16.70 -21.82
C GLU A 155 13.52 -15.27 -21.33
N LEU A 156 14.12 -14.44 -22.17
CA LEU A 156 14.25 -13.00 -21.96
C LEU A 156 12.86 -12.37 -21.81
N SER A 157 12.60 -11.73 -20.68
CA SER A 157 11.34 -11.03 -20.45
C SER A 157 11.51 -9.55 -20.79
N VAL A 158 10.84 -9.07 -21.84
CA VAL A 158 10.87 -7.65 -22.23
C VAL A 158 9.88 -6.87 -21.38
N VAL A 159 10.34 -5.78 -20.76
CA VAL A 159 9.53 -4.91 -19.91
C VAL A 159 9.57 -3.47 -20.42
N ASN A 160 8.45 -2.78 -20.30
CA ASN A 160 8.25 -1.40 -20.76
C ASN A 160 8.11 -0.41 -19.59
N TRP A 161 7.75 -0.90 -18.41
CA TRP A 161 7.54 -0.11 -17.21
C TRP A 161 7.94 -0.91 -15.97
N ILE A 162 8.25 -0.19 -14.90
CA ILE A 162 8.65 -0.76 -13.61
C ILE A 162 7.84 -0.08 -12.50
N ASP A 163 7.30 -0.88 -11.58
CA ASP A 163 6.59 -0.44 -10.38
C ASP A 163 7.34 -0.93 -9.13
N SER A 164 7.71 -0.01 -8.26
CA SER A 164 8.48 -0.20 -7.03
C SER A 164 7.52 -0.44 -5.87
N LYS A 165 7.70 -1.56 -5.15
CA LYS A 165 6.89 -1.89 -3.98
C LYS A 165 7.77 -2.23 -2.79
N ALA A 166 7.91 -1.27 -1.87
CA ALA A 166 8.67 -1.42 -0.63
C ALA A 166 7.90 -2.21 0.45
N MET A 167 7.48 -3.42 0.08
CA MET A 167 6.68 -4.31 0.91
C MET A 167 6.85 -5.76 0.47
N PHE A 168 6.38 -6.69 1.29
CA PHE A 168 6.29 -8.09 0.91
C PHE A 168 5.06 -8.33 0.00
N GLY A 169 5.28 -8.99 -1.13
CA GLY A 169 4.22 -9.39 -2.07
C GLY A 169 3.41 -10.57 -1.54
N ALA A 170 2.40 -10.30 -0.70
CA ALA A 170 1.49 -11.33 -0.21
C ALA A 170 0.38 -11.64 -1.25
N PRO A 171 -0.02 -12.92 -1.46
CA PRO A 171 -0.99 -13.28 -2.50
C PRO A 171 -2.33 -12.57 -2.39
N ALA A 172 -2.86 -12.44 -1.17
CA ALA A 172 -4.13 -11.77 -0.93
C ALA A 172 -4.10 -10.29 -1.34
N VAL A 173 -3.02 -9.58 -1.01
CA VAL A 173 -2.86 -8.15 -1.38
C VAL A 173 -2.66 -8.02 -2.88
N TYR A 174 -1.84 -8.89 -3.47
CA TYR A 174 -1.61 -8.90 -4.92
C TYR A 174 -2.92 -9.07 -5.70
N HIS A 175 -3.69 -10.12 -5.41
CA HIS A 175 -4.90 -10.44 -6.17
C HIS A 175 -6.03 -9.44 -5.95
N ASN A 176 -6.20 -8.93 -4.72
CA ASN A 176 -7.32 -8.06 -4.39
C ASN A 176 -7.07 -6.58 -4.72
N GLU A 177 -5.81 -6.13 -4.70
CA GLU A 177 -5.48 -4.70 -4.77
C GLU A 177 -4.54 -4.39 -5.94
N HIS A 178 -3.35 -5.00 -5.97
CA HIS A 178 -2.31 -4.60 -6.93
C HIS A 178 -2.61 -5.05 -8.36
N ARG A 179 -3.13 -6.26 -8.55
CA ARG A 179 -3.27 -6.85 -9.89
C ARG A 179 -4.14 -5.99 -10.82
N GLN A 180 -5.23 -5.42 -10.31
CA GLN A 180 -6.09 -4.55 -11.13
C GLN A 180 -5.37 -3.26 -11.56
N GLN A 181 -4.56 -2.68 -10.68
CA GLN A 181 -3.72 -1.52 -10.98
C GLN A 181 -2.68 -1.87 -12.05
N LEU A 182 -1.95 -2.98 -11.87
CA LEU A 182 -0.88 -3.41 -12.77
C LEU A 182 -1.43 -3.78 -14.16
N LEU A 183 -2.58 -4.46 -14.24
CA LEU A 183 -3.23 -4.75 -15.52
C LEU A 183 -3.63 -3.48 -16.27
N ALA A 184 -3.93 -2.39 -15.57
CA ALA A 184 -4.18 -1.11 -16.24
C ALA A 184 -2.91 -0.57 -16.90
N TYR A 185 -1.71 -0.87 -16.39
CA TYR A 185 -0.46 -0.54 -17.06
C TYR A 185 -0.22 -1.46 -18.25
N VAL A 186 -0.37 -2.78 -18.06
CA VAL A 186 -0.21 -3.78 -19.12
C VAL A 186 -1.04 -3.43 -20.35
N ASN A 187 -2.32 -3.12 -20.17
CA ASN A 187 -3.23 -2.81 -21.26
C ASN A 187 -2.87 -1.54 -22.06
N ARG A 188 -2.04 -0.64 -21.50
CA ARG A 188 -1.68 0.65 -22.12
C ARG A 188 -0.23 0.70 -22.61
N LEU A 189 0.66 0.00 -21.92
CA LEU A 189 2.11 0.15 -22.03
C LEU A 189 2.80 -1.17 -22.38
N GLY A 190 2.07 -2.29 -22.45
CA GLY A 190 2.65 -3.62 -22.66
C GLY A 190 3.19 -4.25 -21.37
N ALA A 191 3.95 -5.33 -21.50
CA ALA A 191 4.52 -6.05 -20.36
C ALA A 191 5.41 -5.16 -19.48
N GLY A 192 5.50 -5.47 -18.19
CA GLY A 192 6.27 -4.69 -17.23
C GLY A 192 6.82 -5.52 -16.09
N ALA A 193 7.50 -4.85 -15.16
CA ALA A 193 8.05 -5.46 -13.95
C ALA A 193 7.53 -4.81 -12.68
N VAL A 194 7.47 -5.61 -11.60
CA VAL A 194 7.22 -5.13 -10.25
C VAL A 194 8.37 -5.59 -9.36
N VAL A 195 9.03 -4.64 -8.69
CA VAL A 195 10.08 -4.94 -7.72
C VAL A 195 9.48 -4.94 -6.32
N TYR A 196 9.26 -6.13 -5.76
CA TYR A 196 8.92 -6.31 -4.35
C TYR A 196 10.20 -6.37 -3.52
N TRP A 197 10.60 -5.23 -2.96
CA TRP A 197 11.91 -5.08 -2.29
C TRP A 197 12.10 -5.95 -1.05
N PHE A 198 11.01 -6.41 -0.43
CA PHE A 198 11.08 -7.35 0.70
C PHE A 198 10.73 -8.79 0.29
N GLY A 199 10.74 -9.09 -1.01
CA GLY A 199 10.37 -10.38 -1.56
C GLY A 199 8.86 -10.55 -1.74
N PHE A 200 8.47 -11.68 -2.32
CA PHE A 200 7.07 -12.04 -2.55
C PHE A 200 6.87 -13.54 -2.36
N ALA A 201 5.63 -13.95 -2.15
CA ALA A 201 5.31 -15.35 -1.93
C ALA A 201 5.43 -16.16 -3.24
N ASN A 202 5.99 -17.37 -3.16
CA ASN A 202 6.29 -18.19 -4.34
C ASN A 202 5.05 -18.49 -5.20
N GLU A 203 3.84 -18.47 -4.62
CA GLU A 203 2.59 -18.67 -5.37
C GLU A 203 2.31 -17.55 -6.37
N LEU A 204 2.93 -16.38 -6.20
CA LEU A 204 2.83 -15.27 -7.14
C LEU A 204 3.78 -15.40 -8.32
N GLN A 205 4.75 -16.30 -8.25
CA GLN A 205 5.69 -16.53 -9.34
C GLN A 205 4.93 -16.97 -10.59
N ASP A 206 5.17 -16.26 -11.70
CA ASP A 206 4.63 -16.57 -13.04
C ASP A 206 3.09 -16.60 -13.14
N VAL A 207 2.37 -16.02 -12.17
CA VAL A 207 0.90 -15.91 -12.18
C VAL A 207 0.41 -15.10 -13.37
N ASP A 208 1.10 -14.01 -13.70
CA ASP A 208 0.77 -13.12 -14.82
C ASP A 208 1.92 -13.11 -15.81
N ARG A 209 1.67 -13.50 -17.07
CA ARG A 209 2.77 -13.66 -18.06
C ARG A 209 3.45 -12.36 -18.44
N ASP A 210 2.69 -11.26 -18.42
CA ASP A 210 3.10 -9.91 -18.83
C ASP A 210 3.58 -9.05 -17.65
N ILE A 211 3.63 -9.62 -16.44
CA ILE A 211 4.07 -8.94 -15.23
C ILE A 211 5.20 -9.76 -14.61
N LEU A 212 6.44 -9.30 -14.78
CA LEU A 212 7.60 -9.91 -14.16
C LEU A 212 7.69 -9.47 -12.69
N LEU A 213 7.74 -10.43 -11.76
CA LEU A 213 7.96 -10.15 -10.34
C LEU A 213 9.44 -10.33 -9.99
N LEU A 214 10.02 -9.29 -9.37
CA LEU A 214 11.41 -9.25 -8.95
C LEU A 214 11.47 -9.07 -7.43
N SER A 215 12.33 -9.82 -6.76
CA SER A 215 12.58 -9.67 -5.31
C SER A 215 13.69 -8.67 -4.98
N ARG A 216 14.41 -8.23 -6.01
CA ARG A 216 15.46 -7.20 -5.97
C ARG A 216 15.69 -6.64 -7.37
N TRP A 217 16.32 -5.48 -7.48
CA TRP A 217 16.84 -5.01 -8.76
C TRP A 217 17.91 -5.98 -9.28
N PRO A 218 17.87 -6.38 -10.57
CA PRO A 218 18.83 -7.31 -11.13
C PRO A 218 20.22 -6.70 -11.31
N ASP A 219 21.21 -7.58 -11.45
CA ASP A 219 22.58 -7.17 -11.78
C ASP A 219 22.66 -6.69 -13.24
N PRO A 220 23.46 -5.66 -13.57
CA PRO A 220 23.55 -5.12 -14.94
C PRO A 220 23.82 -6.17 -16.03
N GLY A 221 24.64 -7.19 -15.73
CA GLY A 221 24.94 -8.29 -16.66
C GLY A 221 23.75 -9.20 -17.02
N THR A 222 22.57 -8.97 -16.44
CA THR A 222 21.33 -9.68 -16.74
C THR A 222 20.29 -8.81 -17.46
N LEU A 223 20.66 -7.57 -17.80
CA LEU A 223 19.84 -6.62 -18.53
C LEU A 223 20.31 -6.52 -19.97
N PHE A 224 19.36 -6.46 -20.90
CA PHE A 224 19.63 -6.42 -22.33
C PHE A 224 18.78 -5.36 -23.01
N TRP A 225 19.36 -4.65 -23.98
CA TRP A 225 18.62 -3.83 -24.92
C TRP A 225 17.74 -4.68 -25.84
N PRO A 226 16.76 -4.09 -26.55
CA PRO A 226 15.87 -4.83 -27.46
C PRO A 226 16.58 -5.60 -28.58
N ASP A 227 17.80 -5.21 -28.94
CA ASP A 227 18.66 -5.89 -29.91
C ASP A 227 19.49 -7.04 -29.31
N ALA A 228 19.19 -7.41 -28.06
CA ALA A 228 19.88 -8.42 -27.26
C ALA A 228 21.35 -8.09 -26.90
N THR A 229 21.77 -6.84 -27.05
CA THR A 229 23.06 -6.40 -26.48
C THR A 229 22.94 -6.16 -24.98
N PRO A 230 23.95 -6.50 -24.16
CA PRO A 230 23.92 -6.22 -22.73
C PRO A 230 23.82 -4.71 -22.44
N VAL A 231 23.11 -4.34 -21.37
CA VAL A 231 23.20 -3.00 -20.81
C VAL A 231 24.51 -2.94 -20.01
N VAL A 232 25.47 -2.14 -20.49
CA VAL A 232 26.84 -2.03 -19.93
C VAL A 232 26.98 -0.75 -19.14
#